data_AF-A0A974TDE4-F1
#
_entry.id   AF-A0A974TDE4-F1
#
_cell.length_a   1.000
_cell.length_b   1.000
_cell.length_c   1.000
_cell.angle_alpha   90.00
_cell.angle_beta   90.00
_cell.angle_gamma   90.00
#
_symmetry.space_group_name_H-M   'P 1'
#
loop_
_entity.id
_entity.type
_entity.pdbx_description
1 polymer ?
#
loop_
_entity_poly.entity_id
_entity_poly.type
_entity_poly.pdbx_seq_one_letter_code
_entity_poly.pdbx_strand_id
1 'polypeptide(L)'
;MADHFKTTYYVLDPKGVVHRIRTETIGDLRALDSFRRHCLVHGYTAKGEAEVADALEKKIHEQIFPGGTIKHEVQNAFLDANGTVVDHDSPKVFFEAVGYVGTLRNRCKARHRKMLKDELQPDGSFAFVDPAPYHVELPGLSSAPTH
;
A
#
# COMPACT_ATOMS: atom_id res chain seq x y z
N MET A 1 -6.25 30.09 3.83
CA MET A 1 -5.36 28.94 4.08
C MET A 1 -5.99 27.75 3.38
N ALA A 2 -5.40 27.28 2.29
CA ALA A 2 -5.99 26.19 1.52
C ALA A 2 -6.01 24.92 2.36
N ASP A 3 -7.05 24.12 2.15
CA ASP A 3 -7.45 22.89 2.84
C ASP A 3 -6.43 21.76 2.53
N HIS A 4 -5.15 21.98 2.83
CA HIS A 4 -3.99 21.16 2.43
C HIS A 4 -3.96 19.75 3.04
N PHE A 5 -4.95 19.38 3.84
CA PHE A 5 -4.95 18.09 4.56
C PHE A 5 -5.83 17.02 3.92
N LYS A 6 -6.58 17.36 2.86
CA LYS A 6 -7.28 16.38 2.03
C LYS A 6 -6.37 15.91 0.92
N THR A 7 -5.85 14.70 1.06
CA THR A 7 -5.01 14.05 0.06
C THR A 7 -5.47 12.62 -0.11
N THR A 8 -5.34 12.10 -1.33
CA THR A 8 -5.69 10.71 -1.61
C THR A 8 -4.43 9.84 -1.55
N TYR A 9 -4.53 8.69 -0.89
CA TYR A 9 -3.48 7.68 -0.89
C TYR A 9 -3.97 6.44 -1.61
N TYR A 10 -3.08 5.78 -2.35
CA TYR A 10 -3.40 4.59 -3.12
C TYR A 10 -2.56 3.43 -2.62
N VAL A 11 -3.20 2.29 -2.33
CA VAL A 11 -2.53 1.09 -1.85
C VAL A 11 -2.92 -0.11 -2.70
N LEU A 12 -1.94 -0.71 -3.37
CA LEU A 12 -2.07 -1.97 -4.09
C LEU A 12 -1.91 -3.15 -3.14
N ASP A 13 -2.87 -4.07 -3.15
CA ASP A 13 -2.78 -5.35 -2.44
C ASP A 13 -2.07 -6.43 -3.28
N PRO A 14 -1.62 -7.53 -2.66
CA PRO A 14 -0.98 -8.65 -3.38
C PRO A 14 -1.88 -9.37 -4.39
N LYS A 15 -3.19 -9.11 -4.38
CA LYS A 15 -4.18 -9.69 -5.31
C LYS A 15 -4.43 -8.78 -6.52
N GLY A 16 -3.78 -7.62 -6.59
CA GLY A 16 -3.93 -6.64 -7.66
C GLY A 16 -5.07 -5.64 -7.46
N VAL A 17 -5.73 -5.61 -6.30
CA VAL A 17 -6.78 -4.63 -5.98
C VAL A 17 -6.14 -3.34 -5.48
N VAL A 18 -6.61 -2.21 -5.98
CA VAL A 18 -6.15 -0.89 -5.53
C VAL A 18 -7.15 -0.28 -4.57
N HIS A 19 -6.67 0.09 -3.39
CA HIS A 19 -7.42 0.77 -2.36
C HIS A 19 -7.16 2.27 -2.44
N ARG A 20 -8.20 3.06 -2.67
CA ARG A 20 -8.13 4.53 -2.65
C ARG A 20 -8.60 5.01 -1.28
N ILE A 21 -7.75 5.74 -0.58
CA ILE A 21 -7.93 6.09 0.83
C ILE A 21 -7.90 7.61 0.95
N ARG A 22 -8.95 8.19 1.52
CA ARG A 22 -8.96 9.63 1.84
C ARG A 22 -8.23 9.85 3.16
N THR A 23 -7.35 10.85 3.20
CA THR A 23 -6.74 11.34 4.43
C THR A 23 -7.27 12.72 4.73
N GLU A 24 -7.60 13.00 5.99
CA GLU A 24 -8.08 14.31 6.43
C GLU A 24 -7.14 14.98 7.43
N THR A 25 -6.24 14.20 8.04
CA THR A 25 -5.36 14.66 9.11
C THR A 25 -3.90 14.29 8.88
N ILE A 26 -2.99 15.01 9.55
CA ILE A 26 -1.56 14.62 9.61
C ILE A 26 -1.40 13.24 10.26
N GLY A 27 -2.29 12.87 11.19
CA GLY A 27 -2.29 11.55 11.83
C GLY A 27 -2.52 10.43 10.81
N ASP A 28 -3.44 10.64 9.86
CA ASP A 28 -3.75 9.70 8.78
C ASP A 28 -2.55 9.46 7.87
N LEU A 29 -1.90 10.55 7.45
CA LEU A 29 -0.68 10.50 6.64
C LEU A 29 0.42 9.72 7.34
N ARG A 30 0.69 10.02 8.62
CA ARG A 30 1.70 9.30 9.41
C ARG A 30 1.37 7.81 9.57
N ALA A 31 0.08 7.47 9.67
CA ALA A 31 -0.35 6.09 9.79
C ALA A 31 -0.10 5.31 8.49
N LEU A 32 -0.42 5.90 7.34
CA LEU A 32 -0.17 5.32 6.02
C LEU A 32 1.33 5.25 5.69
N ASP A 33 2.11 6.28 6.02
CA ASP A 33 3.56 6.23 5.87
C ASP A 33 4.18 5.13 6.73
N SER A 34 3.69 4.97 7.97
CA SER A 34 4.11 3.85 8.82
C SER A 34 3.72 2.50 8.24
N PHE A 35 2.58 2.38 7.56
CA PHE A 35 2.20 1.16 6.86
C PHE A 35 3.13 0.92 5.66
N ARG A 36 3.31 1.92 4.79
CA ARG A 36 4.17 1.88 3.61
C ARG A 36 5.58 1.39 3.91
N ARG A 37 6.19 1.80 5.03
CA ARG A 37 7.54 1.34 5.43
C ARG A 37 7.65 -0.17 5.63
N HIS A 38 6.53 -0.84 5.90
CA HIS A 38 6.49 -2.28 6.11
C HIS A 38 6.08 -3.05 4.85
N CYS A 39 6.09 -2.43 3.66
CA CYS A 39 5.64 -3.02 2.40
C CYS A 39 6.27 -4.40 2.12
N LEU A 40 7.59 -4.55 2.34
CA LEU A 40 8.30 -5.81 2.14
C LEU A 40 7.85 -6.92 3.10
N VAL A 41 7.19 -6.58 4.21
CA VAL A 41 6.70 -7.55 5.20
C VAL A 41 5.27 -7.98 4.90
N HIS A 42 4.39 -7.08 4.46
CA HIS A 42 2.98 -7.44 4.20
C HIS A 42 2.64 -7.57 2.71
N GLY A 43 3.55 -7.21 1.80
CA GLY A 43 3.38 -7.31 0.35
C GLY A 43 2.49 -6.23 -0.28
N TYR A 44 2.01 -5.25 0.50
CA TYR A 44 1.21 -4.15 -0.07
C TYR A 44 2.12 -3.00 -0.49
N THR A 45 1.79 -2.36 -1.61
CA THR A 45 2.53 -1.21 -2.13
C THR A 45 1.67 0.05 -2.03
N ALA A 46 2.17 1.07 -1.34
CA ALA A 46 1.45 2.34 -1.15
C ALA A 46 2.14 3.50 -1.87
N LYS A 47 1.35 4.35 -2.52
CA LYS A 47 1.78 5.58 -3.21
C LYS A 47 0.87 6.76 -2.85
N GLY A 48 1.44 7.94 -2.67
CA GLY A 48 0.67 9.17 -2.52
C GLY A 48 0.13 9.69 -3.84
N GLU A 49 -0.84 10.61 -3.78
CA GLU A 49 -1.48 11.22 -4.96
C GLU A 49 -0.48 11.80 -5.97
N ALA A 50 0.54 12.52 -5.50
CA ALA A 50 1.56 13.10 -6.37
C ALA A 50 2.41 12.03 -7.09
N GLU A 51 2.72 10.91 -6.43
CA GLU A 51 3.48 9.81 -7.04
C GLU A 51 2.63 9.07 -8.08
N VAL A 52 1.32 8.97 -7.86
CA VAL A 52 0.38 8.42 -8.83
C VAL A 52 0.24 9.36 -10.03
N ALA A 53 0.10 10.67 -9.80
CA ALA A 53 0.04 11.67 -10.87
C ALA A 53 1.32 11.67 -11.73
N ASP A 54 2.50 11.62 -11.11
CA ASP A 54 3.79 11.53 -11.82
C ASP A 54 3.90 10.23 -12.65
N ALA A 55 3.43 9.10 -12.10
CA ALA A 55 3.38 7.83 -12.85
C ALA A 55 2.43 7.90 -14.05
N LEU A 56 1.29 8.59 -13.90
CA LEU A 56 0.33 8.83 -14.98
C LEU A 56 0.87 9.75 -16.07
N GLU A 57 1.63 10.78 -15.70
CA GLU A 57 2.24 11.72 -16.64
C GLU A 57 3.37 11.07 -17.45
N LYS A 58 4.13 10.17 -16.83
CA LYS A 58 5.27 9.48 -17.47
C LYS A 58 4.89 8.39 -18.48
N LYS A 59 3.60 8.06 -18.65
CA LYS A 59 2.98 7.17 -19.68
C LYS A 59 3.96 6.23 -20.40
N ILE A 60 4.52 5.26 -19.68
CA ILE A 60 5.51 4.32 -20.24
C ILE A 60 4.84 3.24 -21.11
N HIS A 61 3.52 3.02 -20.99
CA HIS A 61 2.79 2.08 -21.83
C HIS A 61 1.77 2.79 -22.71
N GLU A 62 2.00 2.71 -24.02
CA GLU A 62 1.02 3.04 -25.05
C GLU A 62 -0.30 2.27 -24.80
N GLN A 63 -1.38 2.93 -25.15
CA GLN A 63 -2.77 2.49 -25.09
C GLN A 63 -2.97 1.08 -25.67
N ILE A 64 -3.00 0.03 -24.83
CA ILE A 64 -3.25 -1.35 -25.32
C ILE A 64 -4.55 -1.95 -24.77
N PHE A 65 -5.19 -1.36 -23.76
CA PHE A 65 -6.42 -1.94 -23.20
C PHE A 65 -7.67 -1.13 -23.57
N PRO A 66 -8.74 -1.76 -24.10
CA PRO A 66 -10.08 -1.17 -24.12
C PRO A 66 -10.68 -1.26 -22.71
N GLY A 67 -11.09 -0.13 -22.15
CA GLY A 67 -11.60 -0.04 -20.76
C GLY A 67 -11.95 1.40 -20.35
N GLY A 68 -12.59 1.57 -19.20
CA GLY A 68 -12.88 2.91 -18.65
C GLY A 68 -11.63 3.63 -18.15
N THR A 69 -11.61 4.96 -18.24
CA THR A 69 -10.45 5.83 -17.94
C THR A 69 -9.79 5.51 -16.59
N ILE A 70 -10.60 5.27 -15.55
CA ILE A 70 -10.11 4.97 -14.19
C ILE A 70 -9.31 3.67 -14.13
N LYS A 71 -9.72 2.61 -14.85
CA LYS A 71 -9.00 1.32 -14.85
C LYS A 71 -7.61 1.47 -15.48
N HIS A 72 -7.53 2.25 -16.56
CA HIS A 72 -6.27 2.53 -17.26
C HIS A 72 -5.34 3.38 -16.43
N GLU A 73 -5.86 4.42 -15.80
CA GLU A 73 -5.09 5.28 -14.90
C GLU A 73 -4.47 4.47 -13.76
N VAL A 74 -5.27 3.59 -13.14
CA VAL A 74 -4.79 2.75 -12.03
C VAL A 74 -3.71 1.76 -12.46
N GLN A 75 -3.83 1.15 -13.65
CA GLN A 75 -2.81 0.23 -14.19
C GLN A 75 -1.49 0.93 -14.53
N ASN A 76 -1.55 2.16 -15.03
CA ASN A 76 -0.36 2.97 -15.27
C ASN A 76 0.34 3.36 -13.96
N ALA A 77 -0.42 3.57 -12.89
CA ALA A 77 0.12 3.85 -11.57
C ALA A 77 0.64 2.58 -10.85
N PHE A 78 0.05 1.42 -11.11
CA PHE A 78 0.36 0.14 -10.49
C PHE A 78 0.30 -0.98 -11.52
N LEU A 79 1.47 -1.46 -11.98
CA LEU A 79 1.57 -2.45 -13.06
C LEU A 79 0.83 -3.75 -12.75
N ASP A 80 0.83 -4.20 -11.49
CA ASP A 80 0.16 -5.44 -11.07
C ASP A 80 -1.33 -5.25 -10.75
N ALA A 81 -1.92 -4.08 -11.04
CA ALA A 81 -3.33 -3.83 -10.76
C ALA A 81 -4.25 -4.60 -11.72
N ASN A 82 -5.22 -5.31 -11.16
CA ASN A 82 -6.23 -6.08 -11.90
C ASN A 82 -7.42 -5.23 -12.40
N GLY A 83 -7.39 -3.91 -12.13
CA GLY A 83 -8.44 -2.97 -12.51
C GLY A 83 -9.61 -2.85 -11.53
N THR A 84 -9.53 -3.50 -10.36
CA THR A 84 -10.49 -3.32 -9.26
C THR A 84 -10.02 -2.22 -8.32
N VAL A 85 -10.93 -1.29 -8.00
CA VAL A 85 -10.66 -0.18 -7.07
C VAL A 85 -11.68 -0.23 -5.93
N VAL A 86 -11.21 -0.13 -4.70
CA VAL A 86 -12.04 -0.06 -3.49
C VAL A 86 -11.77 1.26 -2.77
N ASP A 87 -12.84 1.99 -2.48
CA ASP A 87 -12.77 3.28 -1.80
C ASP A 87 -12.87 3.11 -0.28
N HIS A 88 -12.03 3.86 0.44
CA HIS A 88 -12.04 3.94 1.90
C HIS A 88 -12.07 5.40 2.33
N ASP A 89 -13.00 5.73 3.23
CA ASP A 89 -13.16 7.09 3.73
C ASP A 89 -12.05 7.51 4.71
N SER A 90 -11.29 6.56 5.25
CA SER A 90 -10.15 6.85 6.13
C SER A 90 -9.13 5.70 6.17
N PRO A 91 -7.89 5.94 6.64
CA PRO A 91 -6.93 4.86 6.85
C PRO A 91 -7.39 3.84 7.89
N LYS A 92 -8.20 4.26 8.86
CA LYS A 92 -8.74 3.34 9.88
C LYS A 92 -9.61 2.27 9.22
N VAL A 93 -10.56 2.68 8.38
CA VAL A 93 -11.46 1.77 7.65
C VAL A 93 -10.64 0.86 6.74
N PHE A 94 -9.64 1.40 6.04
CA PHE A 94 -8.73 0.59 5.25
C PHE A 94 -7.99 -0.47 6.09
N PHE A 95 -7.39 -0.08 7.22
CA PHE A 95 -6.66 -1.02 8.07
C PHE A 95 -7.54 -2.10 8.67
N GLU A 96 -8.78 -1.78 9.03
CA GLU A 96 -9.77 -2.77 9.46
C GLU A 96 -10.11 -3.73 8.32
N ALA A 97 -10.36 -3.21 7.12
CA ALA A 97 -10.69 -4.00 5.93
C ALA A 97 -9.58 -4.97 5.51
N VAL A 98 -8.31 -4.58 5.66
CA VAL A 98 -7.17 -5.46 5.35
C VAL A 98 -6.68 -6.26 6.56
N GLY A 99 -7.28 -6.09 7.74
CA GLY A 99 -6.86 -6.76 8.97
C GLY A 99 -5.54 -6.26 9.57
N TYR A 100 -5.06 -5.07 9.18
CA TYR A 100 -3.87 -4.42 9.74
C TYR A 100 -4.18 -3.74 11.09
N VAL A 101 -4.68 -4.51 12.06
CA VAL A 101 -5.11 -4.04 13.38
C VAL A 101 -4.43 -4.79 14.51
N GLY A 102 -4.39 -4.16 15.70
CA GLY A 102 -3.97 -4.77 16.97
C GLY A 102 -2.69 -5.62 16.89
N THR A 103 -2.85 -6.93 17.10
CA THR A 103 -1.76 -7.92 17.15
C THR A 103 -1.06 -8.11 15.81
N LEU A 104 -1.79 -8.08 14.68
CA LEU A 104 -1.21 -8.22 13.34
C LEU A 104 -0.32 -7.02 12.99
N ARG A 105 -0.78 -5.80 13.27
CA ARG A 105 0.04 -4.59 13.12
C ARG A 105 1.35 -4.68 13.92
N ASN A 106 1.26 -5.17 15.17
CA ASN A 106 2.43 -5.35 16.02
C ASN A 106 3.39 -6.43 15.47
N ARG A 107 2.84 -7.51 14.90
CA ARG A 107 3.61 -8.57 14.23
C ARG A 107 4.34 -8.03 13.00
N CYS A 108 3.70 -7.24 12.14
CA CYS A 108 4.36 -6.59 11.00
C CYS A 108 5.53 -5.71 11.47
N LYS A 109 5.32 -4.86 12.49
CA LYS A 109 6.38 -4.02 13.07
C LYS A 109 7.53 -4.83 13.66
N ALA A 110 7.23 -5.96 14.31
CA ALA A 110 8.26 -6.83 14.88
C ALA A 110 9.08 -7.52 13.78
N ARG A 111 8.41 -8.02 12.74
CA ARG A 111 9.08 -8.67 11.60
C ARG A 111 9.92 -7.69 10.79
N HIS A 112 9.42 -6.48 10.54
CA HIS A 112 10.18 -5.43 9.88
C HIS A 112 11.43 -5.04 10.68
N ARG A 113 11.31 -4.86 12.00
CA ARG A 113 12.48 -4.59 12.86
C ARG A 113 13.50 -5.73 12.85
N LYS A 114 13.03 -6.97 12.80
CA LYS A 114 13.92 -8.13 12.69
C LYS A 114 14.66 -8.12 11.35
N MET A 115 13.95 -7.89 10.25
CA MET A 115 14.53 -7.78 8.91
C MET A 115 15.62 -6.70 8.87
N LEU A 116 15.33 -5.48 9.34
CA LEU A 116 16.33 -4.39 9.39
C LEU A 116 17.56 -4.74 10.25
N LYS A 117 17.38 -5.53 11.31
CA LYS A 117 18.49 -5.98 12.15
C LYS A 117 19.34 -7.02 11.41
N ASP A 118 18.70 -7.93 10.70
CA ASP A 118 19.36 -9.00 9.95
C ASP A 118 20.03 -8.45 8.67
N GLU A 119 19.57 -7.29 8.15
CA GLU A 119 20.24 -6.52 7.10
C GLU A 119 21.49 -5.78 7.59
N LEU A 120 21.54 -5.41 8.88
CA LEU A 120 22.63 -4.61 9.44
C LEU A 120 23.86 -5.49 9.73
N GLN A 121 24.94 -5.21 9.02
CA GLN A 121 26.22 -5.90 9.16
C GLN A 121 27.03 -5.38 10.36
N PRO A 122 28.03 -6.15 10.85
CA PRO A 122 28.87 -5.74 11.98
C PRO A 122 29.65 -4.43 11.77
N ASP A 123 29.92 -4.06 10.52
CA ASP A 123 30.59 -2.82 10.12
C ASP A 123 29.63 -1.61 10.00
N GLY A 124 28.33 -1.82 10.25
CA GLY A 124 27.29 -0.81 10.13
C GLY A 124 26.73 -0.63 8.71
N SER A 125 27.19 -1.43 7.74
CA SER A 125 26.61 -1.44 6.39
C SER A 125 25.28 -2.22 6.33
N PHE A 126 24.49 -1.98 5.29
CA PHE A 126 23.26 -2.72 5.04
C PHE A 126 23.49 -3.72 3.90
N ALA A 127 23.22 -4.99 4.17
CA ALA A 127 23.15 -6.04 3.17
C ALA A 127 21.69 -6.32 2.78
N PHE A 128 21.48 -6.68 1.52
CA PHE A 128 20.18 -7.16 1.07
C PHE A 128 19.88 -8.52 1.71
N VAL A 129 18.68 -8.67 2.28
CA VAL A 129 18.16 -9.95 2.78
C VAL A 129 16.87 -10.29 2.06
N ASP A 130 16.62 -11.59 1.87
CA ASP A 130 15.34 -12.07 1.35
C ASP A 130 14.19 -11.68 2.32
N PRO A 131 13.16 -10.95 1.88
CA PRO A 131 12.02 -10.58 2.71
C PRO A 131 11.10 -11.75 3.07
N ALA A 132 11.09 -12.84 2.29
CA ALA A 132 10.13 -13.93 2.42
C ALA A 132 10.00 -14.53 3.84
N PRO A 133 11.08 -14.75 4.63
CA PRO A 133 10.99 -15.27 6.00
C PRO A 133 10.34 -14.31 7.00
N TYR A 134 10.19 -13.04 6.64
CA TYR A 134 9.60 -12.00 7.48
C TYR A 134 8.15 -11.72 7.13
N HIS A 135 7.62 -12.32 6.06
CA HIS A 135 6.28 -12.03 5.59
C HIS A 135 5.20 -12.24 6.67
N VAL A 136 4.24 -11.31 6.68
CA VAL A 136 3.04 -11.36 7.49
C VAL A 136 1.86 -11.22 6.56
N GLU A 137 1.16 -12.33 6.37
CA GLU A 137 -0.08 -12.34 5.61
C GLU A 137 -1.13 -11.51 6.34
N LEU A 138 -1.64 -10.51 5.64
CA LEU A 138 -2.81 -9.78 6.05
C LEU A 138 -4.03 -10.49 5.43
N PRO A 139 -5.08 -10.77 6.22
CA PRO A 139 -6.23 -11.53 5.74
C PRO A 139 -6.92 -10.84 4.55
N GLY A 140 -6.71 -9.52 4.40
CA GLY A 140 -7.35 -8.73 3.36
C GLY A 140 -8.86 -8.67 3.56
N LEU A 141 -9.55 -8.08 2.58
CA LEU A 141 -10.97 -8.35 2.42
C LEU A 141 -11.11 -9.82 2.01
N SER A 142 -11.46 -10.67 2.98
CA SER A 142 -12.30 -11.82 2.67
C SER A 142 -13.55 -11.22 2.04
N SER A 143 -13.87 -11.57 0.79
CA SER A 143 -15.26 -11.52 0.36
C SER A 143 -16.08 -12.16 1.48
N ALA A 144 -16.97 -11.40 2.10
CA ALA A 144 -17.95 -11.95 3.03
C ALA A 144 -18.69 -13.11 2.33
N PRO A 145 -19.14 -14.13 3.08
CA PRO A 145 -19.71 -15.33 2.49
C PRO A 145 -20.93 -14.94 1.67
N THR A 146 -21.03 -15.52 0.48
CA THR A 146 -22.28 -15.59 -0.27
C THR A 146 -23.27 -16.40 0.57
N HIS A 147 -24.26 -15.74 1.15
CA HIS A 147 -25.47 -16.37 1.67
C HIS A 147 -26.68 -15.55 1.24
#